data_AF-A0A6S7ITK1-F1
#
_entry.id   AF-A0A6S7ITK1-F1
#
_cell.length_a   1.000
_cell.length_b   1.000
_cell.length_c   1.000
_cell.angle_alpha   90.00
_cell.angle_beta   90.00
_cell.angle_gamma   90.00
#
_symmetry.space_group_name_H-M   'P 1'
#
loop_
_entity.id
_entity.type
_entity.pdbx_description
1 polymer ?
#
loop_
_entity_poly.entity_id
_entity_poly.type
_entity_poly.pdbx_seq_one_letter_code
_entity_poly.pdbx_strand_id
1 'polypeptide(L)'
;MERRQPLELKIPMALYNFGATALNVYCFSELLIGSWKAGYRYICNRVIISTEPQHMRIANAIWWFYLSKYYEMLDTVFFILRKKNNQITFLHVYHHTSILALWWIGIKWVPGGTAFYSSMVNSFIHIVMYTYYGLSVFPSIRSYLWWKRYLTQLQLIQFLSYVVQAVLALYDDCGFPRW
;
A
#
# COMPACT_ATOMS: atom_id res chain seq x y z
N MET A 1 -18.47 -0.06 -22.62
CA MET A 1 -17.17 0.08 -23.35
C MET A 1 -17.03 -0.86 -24.55
N GLU A 2 -17.89 -1.87 -24.73
CA GLU A 2 -17.73 -2.92 -25.74
C GLU A 2 -17.56 -2.39 -27.19
N ARG A 3 -18.35 -1.39 -27.59
CA ARG A 3 -18.33 -0.81 -28.96
C ARG A 3 -17.40 0.39 -29.18
N ARG A 4 -16.55 0.79 -28.22
CA ARG A 4 -15.64 1.95 -28.34
C ARG A 4 -14.16 1.55 -28.48
N GLN A 5 -13.34 2.34 -29.17
CA GLN A 5 -11.89 2.12 -29.29
C GLN A 5 -11.16 2.28 -27.94
N PRO A 6 -10.05 1.56 -27.67
CA PRO A 6 -9.29 1.70 -26.44
C PRO A 6 -8.65 3.09 -26.34
N LEU A 7 -8.76 3.74 -25.18
CA LEU A 7 -8.22 5.09 -24.98
C LEU A 7 -6.69 5.05 -24.76
N GLU A 8 -5.96 5.92 -25.46
CA GLU A 8 -4.53 6.16 -25.22
C GLU A 8 -4.33 7.10 -24.01
N LEU A 9 -4.30 6.53 -22.80
CA LEU A 9 -4.20 7.29 -21.55
C LEU A 9 -2.75 7.41 -21.03
N LYS A 10 -1.76 7.58 -21.91
CA LYS A 10 -0.33 7.57 -21.51
C LYS A 10 -0.02 8.63 -20.44
N ILE A 11 -0.30 9.89 -20.71
CA ILE A 11 -0.01 11.00 -19.76
C ILE A 11 -0.84 10.88 -18.47
N PRO A 12 -2.17 10.65 -18.51
CA PRO A 12 -2.96 10.43 -17.30
C PRO A 12 -2.43 9.29 -16.42
N MET A 13 -2.04 8.15 -17.02
CA MET A 13 -1.46 7.04 -16.27
C MET A 13 -0.10 7.39 -15.68
N ALA A 14 0.76 8.11 -16.40
CA ALA A 14 2.05 8.53 -15.86
C ALA A 14 1.85 9.43 -14.64
N LEU A 15 1.01 10.47 -14.75
CA LEU A 15 0.66 11.37 -13.64
C LEU A 15 0.07 10.61 -12.46
N TYR A 16 -0.84 9.67 -12.73
CA TYR A 16 -1.44 8.82 -11.71
C TYR A 16 -0.39 7.96 -10.98
N ASN A 17 0.46 7.24 -11.72
CA ASN A 17 1.47 6.37 -11.12
C ASN A 17 2.49 7.17 -10.30
N PHE A 18 2.96 8.32 -10.81
CA PHE A 18 3.87 9.17 -10.05
C PHE A 18 3.19 9.83 -8.84
N GLY A 19 1.90 10.16 -8.94
CA GLY A 19 1.09 10.62 -7.81
C GLY A 19 0.96 9.54 -6.73
N ALA A 20 0.66 8.30 -7.12
CA ALA A 20 0.63 7.15 -6.21
C ALA A 20 2.00 6.91 -5.56
N THR A 21 3.10 7.01 -6.32
CA THR A 21 4.46 6.93 -5.78
C THR A 21 4.68 8.01 -4.72
N ALA A 22 4.39 9.28 -5.03
CA ALA A 22 4.59 10.39 -4.09
C ALA A 22 3.78 10.23 -2.80
N LEU A 23 2.52 9.79 -2.91
CA LEU A 23 1.67 9.51 -1.75
C LEU A 23 2.23 8.38 -0.89
N ASN A 24 2.74 7.31 -1.50
CA ASN A 24 3.35 6.21 -0.76
C ASN A 24 4.71 6.58 -0.15
N VAL A 25 5.50 7.45 -0.80
CA VAL A 25 6.74 8.02 -0.21
C VAL A 25 6.41 8.83 1.04
N TYR A 26 5.37 9.66 0.98
CA TYR A 26 4.90 10.43 2.13
C TYR A 26 4.48 9.50 3.28
N CYS A 27 3.61 8.52 3.01
CA CYS A 27 3.14 7.57 4.03
C CYS A 27 4.30 6.80 4.65
N PHE A 28 5.22 6.26 3.83
CA PHE A 28 6.40 5.53 4.30
C PHE A 28 7.29 6.40 5.19
N SER A 29 7.58 7.63 4.77
CA SER A 29 8.45 8.55 5.51
C SER A 29 7.85 8.95 6.86
N GLU A 30 6.55 9.29 6.89
CA GLU A 30 5.86 9.66 8.13
C GLU A 30 5.74 8.47 9.09
N LEU A 31 5.50 7.26 8.59
CA LEU A 31 5.47 6.04 9.40
C LEU A 31 6.85 5.71 9.96
N LEU A 32 7.90 5.79 9.15
CA LEU A 32 9.27 5.51 9.57
C LEU A 32 9.76 6.51 10.64
N ILE A 33 9.56 7.81 10.39
CA ILE A 33 9.95 8.87 11.33
C ILE A 33 9.10 8.80 12.60
N GLY A 34 7.80 8.56 12.46
CA GLY A 34 6.87 8.44 13.58
C GLY A 34 7.21 7.25 14.47
N SER A 35 7.40 6.06 13.88
CA SER A 35 7.73 4.83 14.62
C SER A 35 9.09 4.93 15.31
N TRP A 36 10.08 5.53 14.65
CA TRP A 36 11.41 5.75 15.23
C TRP A 36 11.34 6.65 16.47
N LYS A 37 10.63 7.79 16.37
CA LYS A 37 10.47 8.73 17.49
C LYS A 37 9.62 8.17 18.63
N ALA A 38 8.65 7.32 18.32
CA ALA A 38 7.79 6.67 19.31
C ALA A 38 8.44 5.42 19.93
N GLY A 39 9.61 4.99 19.48
CA GLY A 39 10.28 3.80 19.98
C GLY A 39 9.54 2.49 19.69
N TYR A 40 8.79 2.42 18.58
CA TYR A 40 8.00 1.24 18.23
C TYR A 40 8.90 0.06 17.87
N ARG A 41 8.52 -1.12 18.37
CA ARG A 41 9.15 -2.40 18.00
C ARG A 41 8.55 -2.90 16.68
N TYR A 42 9.32 -3.58 15.83
CA TYR A 42 8.77 -4.10 14.57
C TYR A 42 7.83 -5.31 14.74
N ILE A 43 7.84 -5.93 15.92
CA ILE A 43 7.11 -7.17 16.19
C ILE A 43 5.67 -6.85 16.63
N CYS A 44 5.51 -6.23 17.78
CA CYS A 44 4.21 -5.99 18.40
C CYS A 44 4.25 -4.66 19.16
N ASN A 45 3.25 -3.80 18.93
CA ASN A 45 3.05 -2.59 19.72
C ASN A 45 1.59 -2.46 20.09
N ARG A 46 1.32 -2.06 21.34
CA ARG A 46 -0.02 -1.64 21.74
C ARG A 46 -0.48 -0.43 20.95
N VAL A 47 -1.79 -0.30 20.81
CA VAL A 47 -2.40 0.94 20.31
C VAL A 47 -2.29 1.99 21.41
N ILE A 48 -1.61 3.10 21.12
CA ILE A 48 -1.53 4.23 22.04
C ILE A 48 -2.41 5.34 21.49
N ILE A 49 -3.54 5.58 22.16
CA ILE A 49 -4.39 6.73 21.88
C ILE A 49 -3.85 7.89 22.71
N SER A 50 -3.06 8.74 22.05
CA SER A 50 -2.44 9.91 22.66
C SER A 50 -2.42 11.05 21.65
N THR A 51 -2.54 12.29 22.14
CA THR A 51 -2.39 13.50 21.34
C THR A 51 -0.94 13.93 21.16
N GLU A 52 0.02 13.13 21.65
CA GLU A 52 1.44 13.40 21.44
C GLU A 52 1.80 13.42 19.94
N PRO A 53 2.73 14.31 19.52
CA PRO A 53 3.03 14.54 18.11
C PRO A 53 3.43 13.28 17.34
N GLN A 54 4.19 12.36 17.95
CA GLN A 54 4.63 11.12 17.31
C GLN A 54 3.49 10.15 17.03
N HIS A 55 2.55 9.98 17.97
CA HIS A 55 1.41 9.08 17.80
C HIS A 55 0.40 9.66 16.83
N MET A 56 0.17 10.97 16.88
CA MET A 56 -0.67 11.68 15.90
C MET A 56 -0.11 11.62 14.48
N ARG A 57 1.22 11.73 14.34
CA ARG A 57 1.89 11.55 13.04
C ARG A 57 1.65 10.16 12.45
N ILE A 58 1.81 9.11 13.26
CA ILE A 58 1.54 7.72 12.82
C ILE A 58 0.06 7.57 12.43
N ALA A 59 -0.87 8.02 13.27
CA ALA A 59 -2.30 7.92 13.00
C ALA A 59 -2.69 8.66 11.70
N ASN A 60 -2.15 9.86 11.48
CA ASN A 60 -2.37 10.63 10.26
C ASN A 60 -1.77 9.93 9.03
N ALA A 61 -0.57 9.34 9.15
CA ALA A 61 0.03 8.57 8.06
C ALA A 61 -0.78 7.31 7.71
N ILE A 62 -1.34 6.61 8.71
CA ILE A 62 -2.25 5.47 8.50
C ILE A 62 -3.55 5.94 7.82
N TRP A 63 -4.07 7.11 8.18
CA TRP A 63 -5.23 7.70 7.50
C TRP A 63 -4.95 7.99 6.02
N TRP A 64 -3.81 8.62 5.71
CA TRP A 64 -3.37 8.86 4.33
C TRP A 64 -3.11 7.56 3.56
N PHE A 65 -2.58 6.55 4.23
CA PHE A 65 -2.42 5.21 3.67
C PHE A 65 -3.77 4.60 3.28
N TYR A 66 -4.82 4.79 4.07
CA TYR A 66 -6.15 4.32 3.72
C TYR A 66 -6.77 5.10 2.55
N LEU A 67 -6.59 6.42 2.52
CA LEU A 67 -6.96 7.22 1.35
C LEU A 67 -6.21 6.77 0.09
N SER A 68 -4.96 6.32 0.23
CA SER A 68 -4.22 5.74 -0.90
C SER A 68 -4.93 4.52 -1.47
N LYS A 69 -5.56 3.67 -0.66
CA LYS A 69 -6.30 2.50 -1.18
C LYS A 69 -7.49 2.88 -2.07
N TYR A 70 -8.17 3.99 -1.79
CA TYR A 70 -9.19 4.51 -2.70
C TYR A 70 -8.58 5.02 -4.00
N TYR A 71 -7.43 5.71 -3.90
CA TYR A 71 -6.69 6.17 -5.07
C TYR A 71 -6.26 5.00 -5.96
N GLU A 72 -5.75 3.92 -5.37
CA GLU A 72 -5.32 2.70 -6.04
C GLU A 72 -6.47 1.98 -6.77
N MET A 73 -7.72 2.18 -6.34
CA MET A 73 -8.88 1.61 -7.03
C MET A 73 -9.07 2.18 -8.45
N LEU A 74 -8.48 3.35 -8.75
CA LEU A 74 -8.43 3.91 -10.10
C LEU A 74 -7.63 3.03 -11.08
N ASP A 75 -6.73 2.15 -10.61
CA ASP A 75 -6.05 1.16 -11.47
C ASP A 75 -7.06 0.32 -12.24
N THR A 76 -8.12 -0.12 -11.55
CA THR A 76 -9.21 -0.90 -12.15
C THR A 76 -9.94 -0.07 -13.21
N VAL A 77 -10.16 1.22 -12.95
CA VAL A 77 -10.77 2.15 -13.92
C VAL A 77 -9.89 2.28 -15.16
N PHE A 78 -8.57 2.45 -15.01
CA PHE A 78 -7.64 2.50 -16.14
C PHE A 78 -7.61 1.19 -16.94
N PHE A 79 -7.71 0.03 -16.29
CA PHE A 79 -7.79 -1.26 -16.99
C PHE A 79 -9.08 -1.38 -17.81
N ILE A 80 -10.22 -0.97 -17.26
CA ILE A 80 -11.51 -0.95 -17.98
C ILE A 80 -11.44 0.01 -19.17
N LEU A 81 -10.91 1.22 -18.97
CA LEU A 81 -10.82 2.25 -20.01
C LEU A 81 -9.89 1.85 -21.15
N ARG A 82 -8.83 1.09 -20.86
CA ARG A 82 -7.89 0.55 -21.84
C ARG A 82 -8.30 -0.79 -22.44
N LYS A 83 -9.47 -1.33 -22.05
CA LYS A 83 -9.95 -2.67 -22.43
C LYS A 83 -8.94 -3.79 -22.12
N LYS A 84 -8.16 -3.64 -21.05
CA LYS A 84 -7.20 -4.66 -20.59
C LYS A 84 -7.87 -5.59 -19.59
N ASN A 85 -8.97 -6.23 -19.99
CA ASN A 85 -9.78 -7.08 -19.12
C ASN A 85 -8.98 -8.27 -18.54
N ASN A 86 -7.95 -8.75 -19.24
CA ASN A 86 -7.05 -9.79 -18.75
C ASN A 86 -6.29 -9.39 -17.47
N GLN A 87 -6.19 -8.09 -17.16
CA GLN A 87 -5.57 -7.59 -15.92
C GLN A 87 -6.58 -7.52 -14.76
N ILE A 88 -7.88 -7.49 -15.05
CA ILE A 88 -8.96 -7.50 -14.06
C ILE A 88 -9.26 -8.95 -13.70
N THR A 89 -8.34 -9.54 -12.94
CA THR A 89 -8.49 -10.90 -12.44
C THR A 89 -9.38 -10.92 -11.19
N PHE A 90 -9.93 -12.09 -10.85
CA PHE A 90 -10.62 -12.27 -9.58
C PHE A 90 -9.75 -11.85 -8.39
N LEU A 91 -8.46 -12.24 -8.41
CA LEU A 91 -7.51 -11.88 -7.36
C LEU A 91 -7.37 -10.36 -7.21
N HIS A 92 -7.27 -9.62 -8.32
CA HIS A 92 -7.17 -8.16 -8.32
C HIS A 92 -8.40 -7.53 -7.64
N VAL A 93 -9.60 -7.88 -8.10
CA VAL A 93 -10.85 -7.30 -7.58
C VAL A 93 -11.05 -7.69 -6.13
N TYR A 94 -10.89 -8.97 -5.79
CA TYR A 94 -11.00 -9.48 -4.43
C TYR A 94 -10.06 -8.71 -3.48
N HIS A 95 -8.79 -8.59 -3.83
CA HIS A 95 -7.78 -7.89 -3.03
C HIS A 95 -8.14 -6.41 -2.81
N HIS A 96 -8.46 -5.66 -3.88
CA HIS A 96 -8.76 -4.23 -3.76
C HIS A 96 -10.05 -3.96 -2.98
N THR A 97 -11.08 -4.81 -3.10
CA THR A 97 -12.31 -4.67 -2.33
C THR A 97 -12.13 -5.08 -0.87
N SER A 98 -11.45 -6.20 -0.60
CA SER A 98 -11.25 -6.68 0.77
C SER A 98 -10.36 -5.74 1.57
N ILE A 99 -9.28 -5.22 0.97
CA ILE A 99 -8.33 -4.38 1.68
C ILE A 99 -8.96 -3.05 2.11
N LEU A 100 -9.85 -2.48 1.30
CA LEU A 100 -10.59 -1.28 1.66
C LEU A 100 -11.49 -1.51 2.87
N ALA A 101 -12.24 -2.61 2.88
CA ALA A 101 -13.12 -2.94 4.00
C ALA A 101 -12.32 -3.21 5.30
N LEU A 102 -11.23 -3.98 5.21
CA LEU A 102 -10.40 -4.33 6.36
C LEU A 102 -9.70 -3.10 6.96
N TRP A 103 -9.15 -2.20 6.13
CA TRP A 103 -8.51 -0.98 6.62
C TRP A 103 -9.48 0.02 7.23
N TRP A 104 -10.73 0.07 6.76
CA TRP A 104 -11.76 0.88 7.42
C TRP A 104 -11.99 0.43 8.87
N ILE A 105 -12.13 -0.89 9.07
CA ILE A 105 -12.27 -1.48 10.42
C ILE A 105 -11.01 -1.18 11.24
N GLY A 106 -9.82 -1.43 10.67
CA GLY A 106 -8.55 -1.18 11.34
C GLY A 106 -8.41 0.27 11.83
N ILE A 107 -8.72 1.25 11.00
CA ILE A 107 -8.60 2.67 11.38
C ILE A 107 -9.66 3.09 12.40
N LYS A 108 -10.87 2.56 12.29
CA LYS A 108 -11.96 2.93 13.19
C LYS A 108 -11.71 2.46 14.62
N TRP A 109 -11.10 1.28 14.80
CA TRP A 109 -10.97 0.61 16.09
C TRP A 109 -9.53 0.55 16.61
N VAL A 110 -8.54 0.56 15.72
CA VAL A 110 -7.12 0.30 16.01
C VAL A 110 -6.22 1.25 15.18
N PRO A 111 -6.31 2.59 15.35
CA PRO A 111 -5.58 3.57 14.54
C PRO A 111 -4.09 3.67 14.92
N GLY A 112 -3.38 2.54 14.99
CA GLY A 112 -1.97 2.48 15.38
C GLY A 112 -1.54 1.11 15.89
N GLY A 113 -0.50 1.10 16.72
CA GLY A 113 0.10 -0.14 17.21
C GLY A 113 0.74 -0.94 16.08
N THR A 114 0.62 -2.27 16.14
CA THR A 114 1.21 -3.22 15.17
C THR A 114 0.85 -2.95 13.70
N ALA A 115 -0.28 -2.29 13.43
CA ALA A 115 -0.71 -1.91 12.08
C ALA A 115 0.29 -1.00 11.34
N PHE A 116 1.14 -0.25 12.07
CA PHE A 116 2.15 0.62 11.44
C PHE A 116 3.09 -0.15 10.50
N TYR A 117 3.47 -1.37 10.88
CA TYR A 117 4.46 -2.16 10.15
C TYR A 117 3.91 -2.60 8.79
N SER A 118 2.68 -3.11 8.77
CA SER A 118 2.04 -3.53 7.53
C SER A 118 1.76 -2.35 6.60
N SER A 119 1.33 -1.20 7.13
CA SER A 119 1.24 0.04 6.34
C SER A 119 2.60 0.46 5.77
N MET A 120 3.65 0.46 6.60
CA MET A 120 4.98 0.94 6.23
C MET A 120 5.59 0.06 5.14
N VAL A 121 5.62 -1.25 5.32
CA VAL A 121 6.17 -2.18 4.32
C VAL A 121 5.34 -2.15 3.04
N ASN A 122 3.99 -2.08 3.14
CA ASN A 122 3.15 -1.96 1.94
C ASN A 122 3.44 -0.68 1.17
N SER A 123 3.53 0.47 1.85
CA SER A 123 3.89 1.74 1.22
C SER A 123 5.26 1.64 0.54
N PHE A 124 6.26 1.04 1.17
CA PHE A 124 7.56 0.84 0.55
C PHE A 124 7.47 0.04 -0.77
N ILE A 125 6.81 -1.11 -0.76
CA ILE A 125 6.63 -1.92 -1.97
C ILE A 125 5.82 -1.17 -3.03
N HIS A 126 4.81 -0.39 -2.62
CA HIS A 126 3.99 0.42 -3.52
C HIS A 126 4.80 1.57 -4.15
N ILE A 127 5.77 2.18 -3.45
CA ILE A 127 6.71 3.14 -4.05
C ILE A 127 7.43 2.48 -5.23
N VAL A 128 7.99 1.29 -5.01
CA VAL A 128 8.76 0.59 -6.06
C VAL A 128 7.85 0.14 -7.21
N MET A 129 6.67 -0.40 -6.89
CA MET A 129 5.70 -0.88 -7.88
C MET A 129 5.15 0.24 -8.76
N TYR A 130 4.65 1.33 -8.17
CA TYR A 130 4.09 2.46 -8.93
C TYR A 130 5.16 3.23 -9.70
N THR A 131 6.39 3.30 -9.18
CA THR A 131 7.52 3.83 -9.95
C THR A 131 7.78 2.99 -11.20
N TYR A 132 7.81 1.66 -11.06
CA TYR A 132 7.95 0.76 -12.20
C TYR A 132 6.80 0.96 -13.21
N TYR A 133 5.54 1.07 -12.76
CA TYR A 133 4.41 1.29 -13.65
C TYR A 133 4.45 2.65 -14.35
N GLY A 134 4.81 3.73 -13.63
CA GLY A 134 5.01 5.06 -14.19
C GLY A 134 6.09 5.07 -15.27
N LEU A 135 7.23 4.44 -15.02
CA LEU A 135 8.31 4.30 -16.00
C LEU A 135 7.89 3.43 -17.20
N SER A 136 7.09 2.38 -16.97
CA SER A 136 6.64 1.46 -18.02
C SER A 136 5.68 2.09 -19.04
N VAL A 137 5.11 3.26 -18.73
CA VAL A 137 4.30 4.02 -19.69
C VAL A 137 5.13 4.43 -20.91
N PHE A 138 6.40 4.80 -20.70
CA PHE A 138 7.31 5.28 -21.74
C PHE A 138 7.96 4.12 -22.50
N PRO A 139 7.69 3.96 -23.81
CA PRO A 139 8.24 2.84 -24.60
C PRO A 139 9.76 2.78 -24.61
N SER A 140 10.43 3.93 -24.58
CA SER A 140 11.90 4.06 -24.53
C SER A 140 12.52 3.48 -23.26
N ILE A 141 11.77 3.46 -22.14
CA ILE A 141 12.27 3.00 -20.84
C ILE A 141 11.96 1.51 -20.62
N ARG A 142 10.98 0.94 -21.34
CA ARG A 142 10.52 -0.44 -21.15
C ARG A 142 11.62 -1.49 -21.28
N SER A 143 12.58 -1.30 -22.18
CA SER A 143 13.71 -2.23 -22.38
C SER A 143 14.61 -2.32 -21.13
N TYR A 144 14.72 -1.23 -20.37
CA TYR A 144 15.54 -1.17 -19.16
C TYR A 144 14.83 -1.74 -17.91
N LEU A 145 13.53 -2.05 -18.01
CA LEU A 145 12.71 -2.57 -16.90
C LEU A 145 12.79 -4.10 -16.77
N TRP A 146 13.99 -4.67 -16.87
CA TRP A 146 14.24 -6.13 -16.79
C TRP A 146 13.93 -6.73 -15.41
N TRP A 147 13.83 -5.89 -14.39
CA TRP A 147 13.72 -6.30 -12.99
C TRP A 147 12.28 -6.53 -12.51
N LYS A 148 11.31 -6.63 -13.43
CA LYS A 148 9.91 -6.95 -13.14
C LYS A 148 9.75 -8.18 -12.23
N ARG A 149 10.56 -9.23 -12.45
CA ARG A 149 10.51 -10.46 -11.64
C ARG A 149 10.84 -10.23 -10.17
N TYR A 150 11.76 -9.30 -9.88
CA TYR A 150 12.18 -8.98 -8.53
C TYR A 150 11.09 -8.20 -7.79
N LEU A 151 10.28 -7.40 -8.50
CA LEU A 151 9.09 -6.78 -7.90
C LEU A 151 8.12 -7.81 -7.34
N THR A 152 7.82 -8.85 -8.12
CA THR A 152 6.93 -9.92 -7.68
C THR A 152 7.54 -10.68 -6.49
N GLN A 153 8.86 -10.93 -6.51
CA GLN A 153 9.55 -11.54 -5.36
C GLN A 153 9.47 -10.66 -4.11
N LEU A 154 9.66 -9.34 -4.23
CA LEU A 154 9.52 -8.40 -3.12
C LEU A 154 8.10 -8.38 -2.55
N GLN A 155 7.08 -8.44 -3.39
CA GLN A 155 5.68 -8.55 -2.96
C GLN A 155 5.43 -9.86 -2.18
N LEU A 156 5.99 -10.98 -2.62
CA LEU A 156 5.88 -12.26 -1.91
C LEU A 156 6.62 -12.21 -0.55
N ILE A 157 7.81 -11.61 -0.51
CA ILE A 157 8.56 -11.41 0.75
C ILE A 157 7.77 -10.53 1.73
N GLN A 158 7.09 -9.48 1.25
CA GLN A 158 6.19 -8.68 2.08
C GLN A 158 5.08 -9.54 2.71
N PHE A 159 4.43 -10.42 1.94
CA PHE A 159 3.39 -11.28 2.51
C PHE A 159 3.96 -12.26 3.55
N LEU A 160 5.13 -12.83 3.29
CA LEU A 160 5.82 -13.69 4.26
C LEU A 160 6.17 -12.92 5.54
N SER A 161 6.62 -11.66 5.44
CA SER A 161 6.93 -10.86 6.61
C SER A 161 5.69 -10.55 7.45
N TYR A 162 4.51 -10.37 6.82
CA TYR A 162 3.24 -10.21 7.53
C TYR A 162 2.84 -11.47 8.28
N VAL A 163 3.01 -12.64 7.68
CA VAL A 163 2.73 -13.92 8.35
C VAL A 163 3.65 -14.11 9.55
N VAL A 164 4.95 -13.85 9.39
CA VAL A 164 5.93 -13.93 10.49
C VAL A 164 5.56 -12.94 11.60
N GLN A 165 5.24 -11.69 11.26
CA GLN A 165 4.84 -10.69 12.24
C GLN A 165 3.57 -11.13 12.99
N ALA A 166 2.55 -11.60 12.27
CA ALA A 166 1.30 -12.07 12.88
C ALA A 166 1.54 -13.22 13.85
N VAL A 167 2.37 -14.21 13.47
CA VAL A 167 2.75 -15.32 14.37
C VAL A 167 3.49 -14.81 15.60
N LEU A 168 4.49 -13.94 15.44
CA LEU A 168 5.24 -13.39 16.56
C LEU A 168 4.37 -12.53 17.49
N ALA A 169 3.43 -11.75 16.93
CA ALA A 169 2.49 -10.94 17.69
C ALA A 169 1.48 -11.78 18.49
N LEU A 170 1.20 -13.03 18.09
CA LEU A 170 0.40 -13.96 18.89
C LEU A 170 1.15 -14.47 20.13
N TYR A 171 2.48 -14.58 20.06
CA TYR A 171 3.33 -15.02 21.18
C TYR A 171 3.74 -13.87 22.10
N ASP A 172 3.94 -12.65 21.57
CA ASP A 172 4.34 -11.48 22.35
C ASP A 172 3.11 -10.81 22.99
N ASP A 173 3.01 -10.81 24.32
CA ASP A 173 1.88 -10.18 25.02
C ASP A 173 2.06 -8.67 25.13
N CYS A 174 2.02 -7.99 23.98
CA CYS A 174 2.27 -6.55 23.88
C CYS A 174 1.01 -5.69 24.14
N GLY A 175 -0.11 -6.29 24.53
CA GLY A 175 -1.39 -5.58 24.76
C GLY A 175 -2.08 -5.09 23.47
N PHE A 176 -1.76 -5.68 22.31
CA PHE A 176 -2.50 -5.44 21.08
C PHE A 176 -3.85 -6.19 21.12
N PRO A 177 -4.96 -5.62 20.60
CA PRO A 177 -6.26 -6.26 20.65
C PRO A 177 -6.26 -7.59 19.87
N ARG A 178 -6.75 -8.67 20.49
CA ARG A 178 -6.76 -10.04 19.92
C ARG A 178 -8.11 -10.48 19.34
N TRP A 179 -9.04 -9.55 19.17
CA TRP A 179 -10.42 -9.80 18.75
C TRP A 179 -10.67 -9.38 17.31
#